data_AF-A0A972N3X5-F1
#
_entry.id   AF-A0A972N3X5-F1
#
_cell.length_a   1.000
_cell.length_b   1.000
_cell.length_c   1.000
_cell.angle_alpha   90.00
_cell.angle_beta   90.00
_cell.angle_gamma   90.00
#
_symmetry.space_group_name_H-M   'P 1'
#
loop_
_entity.id
_entity.type
_entity.pdbx_description
1 polymer ?
#
loop_
_entity_poly.entity_id
_entity_poly.type
_entity_poly.pdbx_seq_one_letter_code
_entity_poly.pdbx_strand_id
1 'polypeptide(L)'
;MKKYLLILSFISVFLYIWALSVILQTFIVHPDILSFPEHAVRSLLFIFIAYMFSTLSGLIMAVLFNKKFYMKLFSFLIFLLFFTFIGAKSFFG
;
A
#
# COMPACT_ATOMS: atom_id res chain seq x y z
N MET A 1 3.70 -22.35 7.49
CA MET A 1 3.55 -21.13 8.31
C MET A 1 4.49 -20.00 7.90
N LYS A 2 5.83 -20.16 7.95
CA LYS A 2 6.79 -19.14 7.43
C LYS A 2 6.50 -18.73 5.99
N LYS A 3 6.12 -19.69 5.13
CA LYS A 3 5.73 -19.46 3.73
C LYS A 3 4.57 -18.45 3.60
N TYR A 4 3.56 -18.51 4.47
CA TYR A 4 2.40 -17.61 4.41
C TYR A 4 2.77 -16.17 4.75
N LEU A 5 3.55 -15.96 5.82
CA LEU A 5 4.05 -14.63 6.19
C LEU A 5 4.94 -14.03 5.09
N LEU A 6 5.75 -14.87 4.43
CA LEU A 6 6.56 -14.45 3.29
C LEU A 6 5.69 -14.02 2.10
N ILE A 7 4.68 -14.81 1.74
CA ILE A 7 3.73 -14.48 0.68
C ILE A 7 2.97 -13.18 1.00
N LEU A 8 2.43 -13.04 2.21
CA LEU A 8 1.74 -11.82 2.65
C LEU A 8 2.67 -10.60 2.62
N SER A 9 3.93 -10.75 3.04
CA SER A 9 4.89 -9.65 2.97
C SER A 9 5.20 -9.27 1.52
N PHE A 10 5.36 -10.25 0.64
CA PHE A 10 5.63 -10.01 -0.77
C PHE A 10 4.44 -9.34 -1.47
N ILE A 11 3.21 -9.84 -1.25
CA ILE A 11 1.98 -9.23 -1.77
C ILE A 11 1.84 -7.79 -1.29
N SER A 12 2.08 -7.54 0.00
CA SER A 12 1.97 -6.19 0.56
C SER A 12 2.99 -5.23 -0.08
N VAL A 13 4.25 -5.65 -0.22
CA VAL A 13 5.28 -4.84 -0.88
C VAL A 13 4.94 -4.61 -2.36
N PHE A 14 4.50 -5.64 -3.06
CA PHE A 14 4.08 -5.55 -4.46
C PHE A 14 2.91 -4.57 -4.64
N LEU A 15 1.87 -4.68 -3.82
CA LEU A 15 0.72 -3.78 -3.84
C LEU A 15 1.13 -2.33 -3.58
N TYR A 16 2.09 -2.11 -2.67
CA TYR A 16 2.60 -0.76 -2.42
C TYR A 16 3.36 -0.18 -3.63
N ILE A 17 4.25 -0.97 -4.24
CA ILE A 17 4.99 -0.55 -5.45
C ILE A 17 4.02 -0.29 -6.61
N TRP A 18 2.97 -1.10 -6.73
CA TRP A 18 1.95 -0.91 -7.74
C TRP A 18 1.14 0.37 -7.50
N ALA A 19 0.73 0.65 -6.25
CA ALA A 19 0.09 1.91 -5.89
C ALA A 19 0.96 3.11 -6.27
N LEU A 20 2.26 3.08 -5.93
CA LEU A 20 3.21 4.13 -6.33
C LEU A 20 3.31 4.29 -7.84
N SER A 21 3.34 3.18 -8.58
CA SER A 21 3.41 3.22 -10.05
C SER A 21 2.16 3.85 -10.66
N VAL A 22 0.97 3.56 -10.14
CA VAL A 22 -0.28 4.21 -10.58
C VAL A 22 -0.26 5.71 -10.23
N ILE A 23 0.19 6.09 -9.04
CA ILE A 23 0.33 7.50 -8.64
C ILE A 23 1.29 8.23 -9.59
N LEU A 24 2.48 7.67 -9.84
CA LEU A 24 3.49 8.25 -10.73
C LEU A 24 2.94 8.41 -12.16
N GLN A 25 2.31 7.37 -12.72
CA GLN A 25 1.75 7.44 -14.07
C GLN A 25 0.65 8.51 -14.19
N THR A 26 -0.22 8.58 -13.18
CA THR A 26 -1.42 9.44 -13.19
C THR A 26 -1.08 10.91 -12.98
N PHE A 27 -0.14 11.22 -12.08
CA PHE A 27 0.10 12.60 -11.65
C PHE A 27 1.42 13.20 -12.14
N ILE A 28 2.39 12.38 -12.55
CA ILE A 28 3.71 12.85 -13.00
C ILE A 28 3.92 12.66 -14.49
N VAL A 29 3.49 11.53 -15.07
CA VAL A 29 3.79 11.20 -16.49
C VAL A 29 2.75 11.76 -17.45
N HIS A 30 1.45 11.66 -17.12
CA HIS A 30 0.37 12.20 -17.95
C HIS A 30 -0.51 13.15 -17.11
N PRO A 31 -0.03 14.36 -16.80
CA PRO A 31 -0.85 15.37 -16.16
C PRO A 31 -1.88 15.90 -17.18
N ASP A 32 -2.92 15.11 -17.49
CA ASP A 32 -4.09 15.63 -18.21
C ASP A 32 -4.90 16.49 -17.24
N ILE A 33 -4.50 17.76 -17.16
CA ILE A 33 -5.07 18.79 -16.26
C ILE A 33 -6.57 19.01 -16.54
N LEU A 34 -7.06 18.58 -17.71
CA LEU A 34 -8.42 18.81 -18.19
C LEU A 34 -9.43 17.74 -17.78
N SER A 35 -8.99 16.57 -17.29
CA SER A 35 -9.90 15.49 -16.88
C SER A 35 -9.42 14.83 -15.59
N PHE A 36 -10.26 14.84 -14.56
CA PHE A 36 -9.98 14.11 -13.34
C PHE A 36 -9.88 12.60 -13.65
N PRO A 37 -8.77 11.91 -13.33
CA PRO A 37 -8.54 10.54 -13.75
C PRO A 37 -9.30 9.54 -12.86
N GLU A 38 -10.63 9.51 -13.01
CA GLU A 38 -11.54 8.68 -12.19
C GLU A 38 -11.14 7.20 -12.15
N HIS A 39 -10.74 6.66 -13.31
CA HIS A 39 -10.31 5.25 -13.41
C HIS A 39 -9.07 4.95 -12.57
N ALA A 40 -8.11 5.88 -12.52
CA ALA A 40 -6.89 5.73 -11.74
C ALA A 40 -7.16 5.90 -10.23
N VAL A 41 -8.03 6.84 -9.85
CA VAL A 41 -8.43 7.01 -8.44
C VAL A 41 -9.18 5.79 -7.94
N ARG A 42 -10.08 5.22 -8.76
CA ARG A 42 -10.81 3.99 -8.41
C ARG A 42 -9.86 2.79 -8.28
N SER A 43 -8.89 2.64 -9.17
CA SER A 43 -7.90 1.55 -9.06
C SER A 43 -7.01 1.70 -7.82
N LEU A 44 -6.57 2.93 -7.51
CA LEU A 44 -5.83 3.22 -6.27
C LEU A 44 -6.63 2.83 -5.03
N LEU A 45 -7.92 3.15 -4.99
CA LEU A 45 -8.79 2.78 -3.87
C LEU A 45 -8.81 1.26 -3.65
N PHE A 46 -8.98 0.46 -4.72
CA PHE A 46 -8.94 -1.00 -4.61
C PHE A 46 -7.57 -1.52 -4.16
N ILE A 47 -6.48 -0.96 -4.69
CA ILE A 47 -5.12 -1.35 -4.31
C ILE A 47 -4.86 -1.03 -2.83
N PHE A 48 -5.29 0.13 -2.35
CA PHE A 48 -5.15 0.51 -0.94
C PHE A 48 -5.95 -0.39 0.00
N ILE A 49 -7.18 -0.74 -0.37
CA ILE A 49 -7.99 -1.70 0.40
C ILE A 49 -7.29 -3.05 0.46
N ALA A 50 -6.87 -3.60 -0.69
CA ALA A 50 -6.16 -4.88 -0.74
C ALA A 50 -4.87 -4.85 0.08
N TYR A 51 -4.13 -3.74 0.00
CA TYR A 51 -2.91 -3.53 0.78
C TYR A 51 -3.18 -3.54 2.28
N MET A 52 -4.21 -2.82 2.74
CA MET A 52 -4.61 -2.77 4.15
C MET A 52 -5.01 -4.15 4.67
N PHE A 53 -5.83 -4.89 3.93
CA PHE A 53 -6.22 -6.24 4.32
C PHE A 53 -5.02 -7.19 4.39
N SER A 54 -4.13 -7.14 3.41
CA SER A 54 -2.92 -7.98 3.36
C SER A 54 -1.96 -7.65 4.52
N THR A 55 -1.68 -6.37 4.77
CA THR A 55 -0.76 -5.93 5.82
C THR A 55 -1.30 -6.19 7.23
N LEU A 56 -2.59 -5.91 7.47
CA LEU A 56 -3.23 -6.20 8.76
C LEU A 56 -3.29 -7.71 9.04
N SER A 57 -3.68 -8.51 8.05
CA SER A 57 -3.69 -9.97 8.18
C SER A 57 -2.27 -10.52 8.44
N GLY A 58 -1.27 -9.97 7.74
CA GLY A 58 0.13 -10.28 7.96
C GLY A 58 0.61 -9.91 9.37
N LEU A 59 0.22 -8.74 9.88
CA LEU A 59 0.54 -8.27 11.23
C LEU A 59 -0.08 -9.18 12.30
N ILE A 60 -1.38 -9.49 12.18
CA ILE A 60 -2.09 -10.39 13.10
C ILE A 60 -1.40 -11.75 13.14
N MET A 61 -1.12 -12.34 11.98
CA MET A 61 -0.39 -13.61 11.90
C MET A 61 1.02 -13.51 12.50
N ALA A 62 1.72 -12.39 12.29
CA ALA A 62 3.05 -12.19 12.86
C ALA A 62 3.03 -12.09 14.40
N VAL A 63 2.00 -11.44 14.96
CA VAL A 63 1.75 -11.38 16.41
C VAL A 63 1.43 -12.77 16.96
N LEU A 64 0.49 -13.48 16.33
CA LEU A 64 0.07 -14.83 16.76
C LEU A 64 1.24 -15.82 16.80
N PHE A 65 2.17 -15.74 15.84
CA PHE A 65 3.34 -16.63 15.77
C PHE A 65 4.61 -16.05 16.39
N ASN A 66 4.50 -14.93 17.12
CA ASN A 66 5.59 -14.24 17.80
C ASN A 66 6.82 -14.02 16.89
N LYS A 67 6.58 -13.59 15.65
CA LYS A 67 7.62 -13.35 14.64
C LYS A 67 8.01 -11.88 14.59
N LYS A 68 8.92 -11.49 15.50
CA LYS A 68 9.42 -10.11 15.65
C LYS A 68 9.83 -9.41 14.35
N PHE A 69 10.48 -10.13 13.42
CA PHE A 69 10.86 -9.58 12.12
C PHE A 69 9.64 -9.15 11.29
N TYR A 70 8.66 -10.05 11.13
CA TYR A 70 7.45 -9.76 10.35
C TYR A 70 6.56 -8.74 11.04
N MET A 71 6.50 -8.72 12.37
CA MET A 71 5.79 -7.66 13.12
C MET A 71 6.35 -6.28 12.76
N LYS A 72 7.68 -6.11 12.84
CA LYS A 72 8.34 -4.85 12.46
C LYS A 72 8.08 -4.49 10.99
N LEU A 73 8.17 -5.46 10.09
CA LEU A 73 7.94 -5.27 8.65
C LEU A 73 6.51 -4.79 8.35
N PHE A 74 5.49 -5.48 8.87
CA PHE A 74 4.09 -5.10 8.62
C PHE A 74 3.73 -3.78 9.31
N SER A 75 4.25 -3.53 10.52
CA SER A 75 4.08 -2.21 11.16
C SER A 75 4.71 -1.10 10.34
N PHE A 76 5.93 -1.30 9.82
CA PHE A 76 6.59 -0.32 8.95
C PHE A 76 5.79 -0.04 7.68
N LEU A 77 5.25 -1.08 7.05
CA LEU A 77 4.38 -0.96 5.88
C LEU A 77 3.13 -0.10 6.17
N ILE A 78 2.47 -0.33 7.32
CA ILE A 78 1.32 0.49 7.73
C ILE A 78 1.71 1.97 7.91
N PHE A 79 2.86 2.26 8.52
CA PHE A 79 3.38 3.63 8.61
C PHE A 79 3.63 4.25 7.23
N LEU A 80 4.18 3.47 6.31
CA LEU A 80 4.46 3.90 4.94
C LEU A 80 3.19 4.34 4.20
N LEU A 81 2.10 3.59 4.37
CA LEU A 81 0.78 3.99 3.87
C LEU A 81 0.33 5.31 4.48
N PHE A 82 0.49 5.48 5.80
CA PHE A 82 0.09 6.71 6.49
C PHE A 82 0.85 7.94 5.95
N PHE A 83 2.17 7.83 5.76
CA PHE A 83 2.98 8.88 5.14
C PHE A 83 2.55 9.17 3.69
N THR A 84 2.17 8.14 2.93
CA THR A 84 1.68 8.31 1.56
C THR A 84 0.37 9.09 1.54
N PHE A 85 -0.56 8.80 2.45
CA PHE A 85 -1.82 9.54 2.59
C PHE A 85 -1.61 11.00 3.00
N ILE A 86 -0.71 11.25 3.97
CA ILE A 86 -0.36 12.62 4.38
C ILE A 86 0.26 13.38 3.20
N GLY A 87 1.23 12.77 2.51
CA GLY A 87 1.88 13.37 1.35
C GLY A 87 0.86 13.71 0.25
N ALA A 88 -0.02 12.77 -0.08
CA ALA A 88 -1.09 13.01 -1.05
C ALA A 88 -2.00 14.17 -0.63
N LYS A 89 -2.40 14.24 0.65
CA LYS A 89 -3.21 15.35 1.16
C LYS A 89 -2.51 16.70 0.98
N SER A 90 -1.20 16.77 1.19
CA SER A 90 -0.42 18.01 0.98
C SER A 90 -0.31 18.45 -0.49
N PHE A 91 -0.55 17.57 -1.46
CA PHE A 91 -0.55 17.92 -2.88
C PHE A 91 -1.94 18.34 -3.41
N PHE A 92 -3.03 17.90 -2.77
CA PHE A 92 -4.41 18.13 -3.26
C PHE A 92 -5.28 19.03 -2.37
N GLY A 93 -4.79 19.46 -1.20
CA GLY A 93 -5.47 20.41 -0.30
C GLY A 93 -4.62 21.64 -0.08
#